data_AF-A0A2U2ZUT4-F1
#
_entry.id   AF-A0A2U2ZUT4-F1
#
_cell.length_a   1.000
_cell.length_b   1.000
_cell.length_c   1.000
_cell.angle_alpha   90.00
_cell.angle_beta   90.00
_cell.angle_gamma   90.00
#
_symmetry.space_group_name_H-M   'P 1'
#
loop_
_entity.id
_entity.type
_entity.pdbx_description
1 polymer ?
#
loop_
_entity_poly.entity_id
_entity_poly.type
_entity_poly.pdbx_seq_one_letter_code
_entity_poly.pdbx_strand_id
1 'polypeptide(L)'
;MELTKWPRLLVTGQPVTEEQANDILIRTANLWLMHTNDREWTAIVGEVLGMENGPHGFWTPDSTKAAVERLRCLDLEWLYTSRIASSWIGGPHGWCNWDGTIGSTNYNIGKWPDVESVTEEWQQIAAAFPYLDLRAQLVTDEGSGELAAEWTVAAGRATHREPAPGEPLITEPNNLDEFDFLHRLFVGGERGVPLPRLRAAVAQVLESASA
;
A
#
# COMPACT_ATOMS: atom_id res chain seq x y z
N MET A 1 -20.81 -3.01 -12.62
CA MET A 1 -21.40 -3.42 -11.32
C MET A 1 -21.02 -2.41 -10.24
N GLU A 2 -21.88 -2.13 -9.24
CA GLU A 2 -21.54 -1.17 -8.16
C GLU A 2 -20.58 -1.80 -7.14
N LEU A 3 -19.57 -1.04 -6.69
CA LEU A 3 -18.66 -1.47 -5.62
C LEU A 3 -19.36 -1.35 -4.28
N THR A 4 -19.19 -2.38 -3.44
CA THR A 4 -19.81 -2.41 -2.11
C THR A 4 -18.87 -1.82 -1.04
N LYS A 5 -19.32 -1.80 0.20
CA LYS A 5 -18.51 -1.38 1.33
C LYS A 5 -17.35 -2.35 1.51
N TRP A 6 -16.12 -1.84 1.63
CA TRP A 6 -14.92 -2.64 1.87
C TRP A 6 -14.67 -3.72 0.81
N PRO A 7 -14.57 -3.35 -0.49
CA PRO A 7 -14.23 -4.33 -1.49
C PRO A 7 -12.80 -4.82 -1.26
N ARG A 8 -12.58 -6.10 -1.55
CA ARG A 8 -11.28 -6.75 -1.38
C ARG A 8 -10.46 -6.59 -2.66
N LEU A 9 -9.25 -6.08 -2.53
CA LEU A 9 -8.25 -6.01 -3.57
C LEU A 9 -7.49 -7.33 -3.66
N LEU A 10 -7.48 -7.89 -4.86
CA LEU A 10 -6.63 -9.00 -5.25
C LEU A 10 -5.60 -8.47 -6.25
N VAL A 11 -4.34 -8.81 -6.07
CA VAL A 11 -3.26 -8.43 -7.00
C VAL A 11 -2.36 -9.64 -7.24
N THR A 12 -1.95 -9.84 -8.49
CA THR A 12 -0.86 -10.72 -8.89
C THR A 12 -0.03 -10.02 -9.98
N GLY A 13 1.29 -10.20 -9.98
CA GLY A 13 2.14 -9.53 -10.95
C GLY A 13 3.55 -10.10 -11.03
N GLN A 14 4.32 -9.59 -11.99
CA GLN A 14 5.74 -9.89 -12.07
C GLN A 14 6.49 -9.27 -10.87
N PRO A 15 7.47 -9.98 -10.30
CA PRO A 15 8.29 -9.41 -9.25
C PRO A 15 9.10 -8.22 -9.78
N VAL A 16 9.33 -7.24 -8.92
CA VAL A 16 10.24 -6.13 -9.17
C VAL A 16 11.54 -6.33 -8.40
N THR A 17 12.56 -5.54 -8.71
CA THR A 17 13.81 -5.53 -7.92
C THR A 17 13.56 -4.93 -6.53
N GLU A 18 14.44 -5.22 -5.56
CA GLU A 18 14.40 -4.60 -4.23
C GLU A 18 14.54 -3.06 -4.28
N GLU A 19 15.23 -2.52 -5.28
CA GLU A 19 15.38 -1.08 -5.50
C GLU A 19 14.05 -0.47 -5.95
N GLN A 20 13.39 -1.11 -6.91
CA GLN A 20 12.05 -0.71 -7.38
C GLN A 20 10.99 -0.87 -6.28
N ALA A 21 11.11 -1.90 -5.44
CA ALA A 21 10.24 -2.08 -4.28
C ALA A 21 10.38 -0.93 -3.28
N ASN A 22 11.61 -0.44 -3.04
CA ASN A 22 11.82 0.74 -2.19
C ASN A 22 11.11 1.96 -2.76
N ASP A 23 11.26 2.21 -4.06
CA ASP A 23 10.62 3.35 -4.71
C ASP A 23 9.10 3.28 -4.59
N ILE A 24 8.51 2.12 -4.90
CA ILE A 24 7.07 1.89 -4.75
C ILE A 24 6.66 2.12 -3.29
N LEU A 25 7.22 1.37 -2.34
CA LEU A 25 6.73 1.35 -0.96
C LEU A 25 6.88 2.69 -0.24
N ILE A 26 7.92 3.47 -0.54
CA ILE A 26 8.06 4.82 0.02
C ILE A 26 7.07 5.78 -0.63
N ARG A 27 6.90 5.72 -1.95
CA ARG A 27 6.05 6.68 -2.68
C ARG A 27 4.56 6.33 -2.62
N THR A 28 4.19 5.10 -2.34
CA THR A 28 2.80 4.70 -2.10
C THR A 28 2.46 4.65 -0.61
N ALA A 29 3.37 5.03 0.29
CA ALA A 29 3.08 5.08 1.72
C ALA A 29 2.11 6.23 2.05
N ASN A 30 1.06 5.92 2.81
CA ASN A 30 0.21 6.96 3.39
C ASN A 30 0.81 7.44 4.72
N LEU A 31 1.62 8.49 4.65
CA LEU A 31 2.33 9.04 5.81
C LEU A 31 1.38 9.53 6.92
N TRP A 32 0.12 9.84 6.60
CA TRP A 32 -0.87 10.27 7.58
C TRP A 32 -1.42 9.13 8.46
N LEU A 33 -1.24 7.88 8.03
CA LEU A 33 -1.81 6.69 8.68
C LEU A 33 -0.75 5.78 9.32
N MET A 34 0.50 6.23 9.41
CA MET A 34 1.64 5.39 9.86
C MET A 34 1.88 5.39 11.38
N HIS A 35 1.01 6.01 12.18
CA HIS A 35 1.12 5.97 13.63
C HIS A 35 0.78 4.58 14.18
N THR A 36 1.66 4.06 15.04
CA THR A 36 1.48 2.76 15.70
C THR A 36 1.37 2.91 17.22
N ASN A 37 1.01 1.83 17.92
CA ASN A 37 0.99 1.83 19.39
C ASN A 37 2.41 1.91 19.98
N ASP A 38 3.42 1.50 19.21
CA ASP A 38 4.83 1.68 19.52
C ASP A 38 5.30 3.11 19.20
N ARG A 39 5.19 3.98 20.21
CA ARG A 39 5.51 5.41 20.08
C ARG A 39 7.00 5.68 19.85
N GLU A 40 7.88 4.88 20.43
CA GLU A 40 9.33 5.04 20.24
C GLU A 40 9.71 4.70 18.79
N TRP A 41 9.18 3.59 18.28
CA TRP A 41 9.32 3.23 16.88
C TRP A 41 8.76 4.31 15.94
N THR A 42 7.55 4.79 16.21
CA THR A 42 6.90 5.85 15.43
C THR A 42 7.76 7.12 15.40
N ALA A 43 8.35 7.53 16.53
CA ALA A 43 9.25 8.68 16.56
C ALA A 43 10.48 8.48 15.67
N ILE A 44 11.12 7.31 15.72
CA ILE A 44 12.29 6.99 14.89
C ILE A 44 11.91 6.95 13.40
N VAL A 45 10.76 6.37 13.04
CA VAL A 45 10.26 6.39 11.66
C VAL A 45 10.04 7.82 11.17
N GLY A 46 9.48 8.68 12.03
CA GLY A 46 9.36 10.11 11.76
C GLY A 46 10.70 10.76 11.43
N GLU A 47 11.73 10.53 12.24
CA GLU A 47 13.09 11.03 11.99
C GLU A 47 13.66 10.55 10.66
N VAL A 48 13.52 9.25 10.35
CA VAL A 48 14.00 8.68 9.08
C VAL A 48 13.31 9.33 7.88
N LEU A 49 12.02 9.57 8.00
CA LEU A 49 11.20 10.22 7.00
C LEU A 49 11.30 11.75 7.04
N GLY A 50 12.13 12.34 7.91
CA GLY A 50 12.30 13.79 8.05
C GLY A 50 11.04 14.54 8.49
N MET A 51 10.22 13.91 9.33
CA MET A 51 9.02 14.49 9.95
C MET A 51 9.33 14.94 11.39
N GLU A 52 8.64 15.99 11.82
CA GLU A 52 8.81 16.59 13.14
C GLU A 52 7.72 16.10 14.09
N ASN A 53 8.11 15.73 15.31
CA ASN A 53 7.16 15.39 16.37
C ASN A 53 6.46 16.65 16.87
N GLY A 54 5.14 16.68 16.73
CA GLY A 54 4.25 17.65 17.31
C GLY A 54 3.72 17.25 18.69
N PRO A 55 2.70 17.96 19.19
CA PRO A 55 2.06 17.65 20.46
C PRO A 55 1.53 16.21 20.52
N HIS A 56 1.60 15.60 21.71
CA HIS A 56 1.09 14.25 21.98
C HIS A 56 1.77 13.10 21.17
N GLY A 57 2.91 13.36 20.52
CA GLY A 57 3.67 12.34 19.80
C GLY A 57 3.17 12.05 18.39
N PHE A 58 2.30 12.90 17.84
CA PHE A 58 1.91 12.87 16.43
C PHE A 58 2.86 13.73 15.61
N TRP A 59 3.01 13.46 14.31
CA TRP A 59 3.78 14.34 13.43
C TRP A 59 3.01 15.62 13.10
N THR A 60 3.71 16.73 12.92
CA THR A 60 3.05 17.98 12.55
C THR A 60 2.54 17.91 11.10
N PRO A 61 1.36 18.48 10.79
CA PRO A 61 0.85 18.49 9.42
C PRO A 61 1.82 19.10 8.40
N ASP A 62 2.52 20.16 8.79
CA ASP A 62 3.50 20.83 7.92
C ASP A 62 4.69 19.92 7.60
N SER A 63 5.22 19.20 8.58
CA SER A 63 6.34 18.27 8.35
C SER A 63 5.91 17.04 7.54
N THR A 64 4.70 16.52 7.76
CA THR A 64 4.15 15.42 6.95
C THR A 64 3.98 15.84 5.50
N LYS A 65 3.43 17.04 5.25
CA LYS A 65 3.31 17.59 3.90
C LYS A 65 4.67 17.78 3.23
N ALA A 66 5.64 18.36 3.96
CA ALA A 66 7.01 18.52 3.45
C ALA A 66 7.67 17.16 3.13
N ALA A 67 7.40 16.12 3.91
CA ALA A 67 7.89 14.77 3.65
C ALA A 67 7.24 14.15 2.40
N VAL A 68 5.92 14.28 2.23
CA VAL A 68 5.17 13.84 1.03
C VAL A 68 5.78 14.46 -0.23
N GLU A 69 6.00 15.78 -0.23
CA GLU A 69 6.59 16.50 -1.36
C GLU A 69 8.03 16.05 -1.63
N ARG A 70 8.86 15.98 -0.58
CA ARG A 70 10.28 15.61 -0.70
C ARG A 70 10.48 14.18 -1.18
N LEU A 71 9.65 13.25 -0.72
CA LEU A 71 9.71 11.84 -1.11
C LEU A 71 8.91 11.54 -2.38
N ARG A 72 8.21 12.53 -2.95
CA ARG A 72 7.34 12.38 -4.13
C ARG A 72 6.31 11.26 -3.94
N CYS A 73 5.71 11.23 -2.74
CA CYS A 73 4.61 10.31 -2.47
C CYS A 73 3.44 10.62 -3.39
N LEU A 74 2.77 9.57 -3.87
CA LEU A 74 1.56 9.66 -4.64
C LEU A 74 0.38 9.95 -3.71
N ASP A 75 -0.58 10.73 -4.19
CA ASP A 75 -1.82 11.02 -3.47
C ASP A 75 -2.81 9.89 -3.74
N LEU A 76 -2.82 8.90 -2.83
CA LEU A 76 -3.60 7.67 -2.94
C LEU A 76 -4.52 7.53 -1.72
N GLU A 77 -5.81 7.42 -1.96
CA GLU A 77 -6.85 7.14 -0.97
C GLU A 77 -7.13 5.64 -0.85
N TRP A 78 -7.08 4.90 -1.96
CA TRP A 78 -7.52 3.50 -2.01
C TRP A 78 -6.38 2.49 -2.11
N LEU A 79 -5.36 2.78 -2.90
CA LEU A 79 -4.31 1.85 -3.32
C LEU A 79 -2.95 2.15 -2.68
N TYR A 80 -2.92 2.96 -1.62
CA TYR A 80 -1.74 3.16 -0.81
C TYR A 80 -1.27 1.85 -0.15
N THR A 81 -0.03 1.84 0.32
CA THR A 81 0.54 0.71 1.06
C THR A 81 0.88 1.11 2.49
N SER A 82 0.58 0.25 3.45
CA SER A 82 0.94 0.40 4.86
C SER A 82 2.07 -0.56 5.25
N ARG A 83 3.04 -0.78 4.36
CA ARG A 83 4.12 -1.76 4.53
C ARG A 83 5.29 -1.27 5.41
N ILE A 84 5.35 0.02 5.72
CA ILE A 84 6.35 0.55 6.66
C ILE A 84 5.86 0.32 8.10
N ALA A 85 4.61 0.70 8.36
CA ALA A 85 3.98 0.62 9.67
C ALA A 85 2.45 0.62 9.52
N SER A 86 1.76 -0.05 10.44
CA SER A 86 0.29 -0.10 10.46
C SER A 86 -0.21 -0.48 11.85
N SER A 87 -1.14 0.31 12.40
CA SER A 87 -1.87 0.00 13.64
C SER A 87 -3.13 -0.85 13.40
N TRP A 88 -3.43 -1.21 12.14
CA TRP A 88 -4.49 -2.17 11.85
C TRP A 88 -4.15 -3.51 12.48
N ILE A 89 -5.17 -4.24 12.94
CA ILE A 89 -5.00 -5.52 13.61
C ILE A 89 -4.36 -6.60 12.73
N GLY A 90 -4.57 -6.50 11.40
CA GLY A 90 -3.88 -7.33 10.43
C GLY A 90 -2.46 -6.84 10.09
N GLY A 91 -1.93 -5.84 10.81
CA GLY A 91 -0.58 -5.34 10.67
C GLY A 91 -0.28 -4.65 9.33
N PRO A 92 1.00 -4.54 8.97
CA PRO A 92 1.46 -3.96 7.71
C PRO A 92 0.94 -4.71 6.48
N HIS A 93 0.37 -3.98 5.54
CA HIS A 93 -0.34 -4.54 4.38
C HIS A 93 -0.13 -3.69 3.11
N GLY A 94 -0.50 -4.24 1.96
CA GLY A 94 -0.36 -3.62 0.65
C GLY A 94 -0.13 -4.66 -0.44
N TRP A 95 -0.03 -4.21 -1.68
CA TRP A 95 0.12 -5.05 -2.87
C TRP A 95 1.57 -5.24 -3.34
N CYS A 96 2.53 -4.56 -2.71
CA CYS A 96 3.97 -4.73 -2.92
C CYS A 96 4.64 -5.14 -1.60
N ASN A 97 5.72 -5.92 -1.66
CA ASN A 97 6.55 -6.33 -0.53
C ASN A 97 7.99 -5.83 -0.67
N TRP A 98 8.70 -5.74 0.45
CA TRP A 98 10.08 -5.24 0.51
C TRP A 98 11.11 -6.07 -0.27
N ASP A 99 10.78 -7.31 -0.58
CA ASP A 99 11.57 -8.24 -1.42
C ASP A 99 11.24 -8.13 -2.91
N GLY A 100 10.34 -7.22 -3.30
CA GLY A 100 9.90 -7.01 -4.67
C GLY A 100 8.75 -7.92 -5.13
N THR A 101 8.24 -8.79 -4.28
CA THR A 101 7.04 -9.58 -4.60
C THR A 101 5.83 -8.66 -4.76
N ILE A 102 5.10 -8.83 -5.87
CA ILE A 102 3.84 -8.13 -6.16
C ILE A 102 2.66 -9.08 -5.94
N GLY A 103 1.81 -8.75 -4.97
CA GLY A 103 0.57 -9.48 -4.75
C GLY A 103 -0.21 -9.06 -3.51
N SER A 104 -1.52 -9.32 -3.53
CA SER A 104 -2.43 -9.10 -2.40
C SER A 104 -3.60 -10.08 -2.47
N THR A 105 -4.01 -10.62 -1.32
CA THR A 105 -5.15 -11.56 -1.22
C THR A 105 -6.10 -11.23 -0.07
N ASN A 106 -5.78 -10.23 0.74
CA ASN A 106 -6.42 -9.99 2.03
C ASN A 106 -6.52 -8.50 2.41
N TYR A 107 -6.48 -7.61 1.41
CA TYR A 107 -6.50 -6.16 1.62
C TYR A 107 -7.83 -5.56 1.16
N ASN A 108 -8.52 -4.82 2.04
CA ASN A 108 -9.70 -4.04 1.69
C ASN A 108 -9.32 -2.58 1.48
N ILE A 109 -9.79 -1.98 0.38
CA ILE A 109 -9.37 -0.64 -0.04
C ILE A 109 -10.33 0.46 0.45
N GLY A 110 -10.85 0.36 1.67
CA GLY A 110 -11.69 1.40 2.25
C GLY A 110 -13.19 1.30 1.94
N LYS A 111 -13.93 2.36 2.29
CA LYS A 111 -15.39 2.34 2.39
C LYS A 111 -16.03 2.99 1.15
N TRP A 112 -16.75 2.20 0.36
CA TRP A 112 -17.46 2.65 -0.85
C TRP A 112 -16.56 3.35 -1.89
N PRO A 113 -15.43 2.74 -2.31
CA PRO A 113 -14.70 3.28 -3.45
C PRO A 113 -15.54 3.14 -4.71
N ASP A 114 -15.29 3.99 -5.70
CA ASP A 114 -15.86 3.86 -7.04
C ASP A 114 -14.78 3.41 -8.04
N VAL A 115 -15.21 2.86 -9.18
CA VAL A 115 -14.29 2.30 -10.17
C VAL A 115 -13.44 3.38 -10.85
N GLU A 116 -13.97 4.60 -10.99
CA GLU A 116 -13.28 5.70 -11.65
C GLU A 116 -12.10 6.16 -10.80
N SER A 117 -12.31 6.45 -9.51
CA SER A 117 -11.23 6.86 -8.60
C SER A 117 -10.16 5.79 -8.41
N VAL A 118 -10.55 4.51 -8.30
CA VAL A 118 -9.58 3.40 -8.27
C VAL A 118 -8.79 3.29 -9.58
N THR A 119 -9.44 3.56 -10.73
CA THR A 119 -8.74 3.59 -12.02
C THR A 119 -7.74 4.74 -12.08
N GLU A 120 -8.11 5.94 -11.62
CA GLU A 120 -7.23 7.10 -11.58
C GLU A 120 -5.98 6.84 -10.74
N GLU A 121 -6.13 6.22 -9.57
CA GLU A 121 -4.98 5.82 -8.75
C GLU A 121 -4.10 4.79 -9.44
N TRP A 122 -4.68 3.78 -10.09
CA TRP A 122 -3.88 2.84 -10.89
C TRP A 122 -3.15 3.54 -12.04
N GLN A 123 -3.73 4.57 -12.67
CA GLN A 123 -3.01 5.38 -13.67
C GLN A 123 -1.84 6.14 -13.05
N GLN A 124 -2.03 6.76 -11.87
CA GLN A 124 -0.96 7.45 -11.16
C GLN A 124 0.19 6.49 -10.82
N ILE A 125 -0.13 5.31 -10.28
CA ILE A 125 0.83 4.25 -9.95
C ILE A 125 1.55 3.78 -11.22
N ALA A 126 0.82 3.48 -12.30
CA ALA A 126 1.42 3.02 -13.54
C ALA A 126 2.38 4.07 -14.13
N ALA A 127 1.96 5.33 -14.18
CA ALA A 127 2.78 6.42 -14.69
C ALA A 127 4.05 6.65 -13.84
N ALA A 128 3.94 6.51 -12.52
CA ALA A 128 5.07 6.64 -11.60
C ALA A 128 6.06 5.46 -11.69
N PHE A 129 5.56 4.26 -11.98
CA PHE A 129 6.34 3.02 -11.99
C PHE A 129 6.11 2.24 -13.30
N PRO A 130 6.65 2.73 -14.44
CA PRO A 130 6.35 2.17 -15.77
C PRO A 130 6.84 0.73 -15.98
N TYR A 131 7.67 0.22 -15.06
CA TYR A 131 8.16 -1.15 -15.04
C TYR A 131 7.20 -2.15 -14.37
N LEU A 132 6.10 -1.69 -13.76
CA LEU A 132 5.09 -2.59 -13.21
C LEU A 132 4.40 -3.37 -14.32
N ASP A 133 4.19 -4.65 -14.05
CA ASP A 133 3.38 -5.58 -14.86
C ASP A 133 2.55 -6.42 -13.90
N LEU A 134 1.29 -6.04 -13.70
CA LEU A 134 0.38 -6.70 -12.77
C LEU A 134 -1.07 -6.69 -13.24
N ARG A 135 -1.86 -7.59 -12.65
CA ARG A 135 -3.31 -7.61 -12.71
C ARG A 135 -3.87 -7.35 -11.33
N ALA A 136 -4.94 -6.57 -11.28
CA ALA A 136 -5.67 -6.28 -10.05
C ALA A 136 -7.16 -6.54 -10.26
N GLN A 137 -7.82 -7.02 -9.22
CA GLN A 137 -9.26 -7.24 -9.18
C GLN A 137 -9.85 -6.69 -7.89
N LEU A 138 -11.06 -6.16 -7.97
CA LEU A 138 -11.88 -5.88 -6.79
C LEU A 138 -13.00 -6.90 -6.69
N VAL A 139 -13.14 -7.51 -5.53
CA VAL A 139 -14.22 -8.43 -5.18
C VAL A 139 -15.16 -7.74 -4.20
N THR A 140 -16.47 -7.87 -4.40
CA THR A 140 -17.46 -7.32 -3.48
C THR A 140 -17.43 -7.99 -2.11
N ASP A 141 -18.00 -7.33 -1.11
CA ASP A 141 -18.40 -7.88 0.20
C ASP A 141 -17.28 -8.58 0.96
N GLU A 142 -16.27 -7.78 1.32
CA GLU A 142 -15.07 -8.19 2.04
C GLU A 142 -14.32 -9.39 1.45
N GLY A 143 -14.56 -9.77 0.18
CA GLY A 143 -13.90 -10.90 -0.50
C GLY A 143 -14.71 -12.19 -0.55
N SER A 144 -15.97 -12.17 -0.12
CA SER A 144 -16.91 -13.30 -0.27
C SER A 144 -17.86 -13.15 -1.47
N GLY A 145 -17.82 -12.00 -2.13
CA GLY A 145 -18.72 -11.63 -3.21
C GLY A 145 -18.18 -11.90 -4.61
N GLU A 146 -18.72 -11.16 -5.57
CA GLU A 146 -18.45 -11.33 -7.00
C GLU A 146 -17.32 -10.38 -7.46
N LEU A 147 -16.71 -10.73 -8.60
CA LEU A 147 -15.71 -9.88 -9.25
C LEU A 147 -16.39 -8.61 -9.79
N ALA A 148 -16.03 -7.45 -9.23
CA ALA A 148 -16.64 -6.16 -9.53
C ALA A 148 -15.92 -5.37 -10.62
N ALA A 149 -14.59 -5.42 -10.63
CA ALA A 149 -13.77 -4.68 -11.57
C ALA A 149 -12.39 -5.34 -11.70
N GLU A 150 -11.78 -5.17 -12.87
CA GLU A 150 -10.44 -5.68 -13.16
C GLU A 150 -9.58 -4.61 -13.84
N TRP A 151 -8.30 -4.59 -13.50
CA TRP A 151 -7.29 -3.74 -14.12
C TRP A 151 -6.09 -4.57 -14.58
N THR A 152 -5.54 -4.16 -15.72
CA THR A 152 -4.17 -4.52 -16.11
C THR A 152 -3.31 -3.27 -16.01
N VAL A 153 -2.18 -3.36 -15.32
CA VAL A 153 -1.20 -2.28 -15.15
C VAL A 153 0.10 -2.73 -15.81
N ALA A 154 0.45 -2.08 -16.93
CA ALA A 154 1.64 -2.41 -17.69
C ALA A 154 2.12 -1.21 -18.51
N ALA A 155 3.44 -1.11 -18.71
CA ALA A 155 4.06 -0.14 -19.60
C ALA A 155 3.61 1.32 -19.35
N GLY A 156 3.53 1.71 -18.07
CA GLY A 156 3.16 3.07 -17.69
C GLY A 156 1.67 3.39 -17.77
N ARG A 157 0.79 2.40 -17.95
CA ARG A 157 -0.66 2.61 -18.07
C ARG A 157 -1.46 1.57 -17.29
N ALA A 158 -2.60 2.00 -16.78
CA ALA A 158 -3.65 1.11 -16.30
C ALA A 158 -4.77 0.99 -17.33
N THR A 159 -5.38 -0.19 -17.45
CA THR A 159 -6.57 -0.40 -18.28
C THR A 159 -7.62 -1.12 -17.46
N HIS A 160 -8.75 -0.44 -17.24
CA HIS A 160 -9.92 -1.02 -16.60
C HIS A 160 -10.72 -1.87 -17.59
N ARG A 161 -11.29 -2.97 -17.11
CA ARG A 161 -12.24 -3.81 -17.82
C ARG A 161 -13.39 -4.20 -16.86
N GLU A 162 -14.61 -4.09 -17.36
CA GLU A 162 -15.76 -4.67 -16.65
C GLU A 162 -15.78 -6.20 -16.85
N PRO A 163 -15.77 -6.99 -15.76
CA PRO A 163 -15.76 -8.44 -15.81
C PRO A 163 -17.12 -8.99 -16.28
N ALA A 164 -17.11 -10.10 -17.02
CA ALA A 164 -18.33 -10.84 -17.28
C ALA A 164 -18.78 -11.62 -16.03
N PRO A 165 -20.10 -11.86 -15.86
CA PRO A 165 -20.61 -12.65 -14.74
C PRO A 165 -19.97 -14.04 -14.65
N GLY A 166 -19.48 -14.41 -13.46
CA GLY A 166 -18.87 -15.71 -13.20
C GLY A 166 -17.41 -15.86 -13.66
N GLU A 167 -16.75 -14.78 -14.08
CA GLU A 167 -15.31 -14.81 -14.33
C GLU A 167 -14.53 -15.18 -13.05
N PRO A 168 -13.44 -15.97 -13.18
CA PRO A 168 -12.68 -16.43 -12.03
C PRO A 168 -11.83 -15.33 -11.41
N LEU A 169 -11.57 -15.47 -10.11
CA LEU A 169 -10.61 -14.63 -9.40
C LEU A 169 -9.18 -14.95 -9.83
N ILE A 170 -8.32 -13.92 -9.90
CA ILE A 170 -6.91 -14.07 -10.27
C ILE A 170 -6.08 -14.79 -9.19
N THR A 171 -6.60 -14.83 -7.97
CA THR A 171 -6.03 -15.56 -6.83
C THR A 171 -7.12 -15.78 -5.79
N GLU A 172 -6.97 -16.80 -4.95
CA GLU A 172 -7.91 -17.04 -3.85
C GLU A 172 -7.77 -15.95 -2.78
N PRO A 173 -8.88 -15.34 -2.33
CA PRO A 173 -8.88 -14.47 -1.16
C PRO A 173 -8.43 -15.24 0.08
N ASN A 174 -7.45 -14.71 0.81
CA ASN A 174 -7.00 -15.29 2.07
C ASN A 174 -7.57 -14.51 3.24
N ASN A 175 -8.06 -15.20 4.26
CA ASN A 175 -8.45 -14.58 5.53
C ASN A 175 -7.31 -14.77 6.52
N LEU A 176 -7.07 -13.77 7.36
CA LEU A 176 -6.15 -13.95 8.47
C LEU A 176 -6.71 -15.01 9.41
N ASP A 177 -5.89 -16.01 9.74
CA ASP A 177 -6.28 -17.01 10.71
C ASP A 177 -6.08 -16.50 12.15
N GLU A 178 -6.57 -17.27 13.13
CA GLU A 178 -6.50 -16.90 14.55
C GLU A 178 -5.04 -16.80 15.05
N PHE A 179 -4.13 -17.57 14.47
CA PHE A 179 -2.72 -17.56 14.84
C PHE A 179 -1.99 -16.33 14.31
N ASP A 180 -2.26 -15.96 13.06
CA ASP A 180 -1.85 -14.71 12.42
C ASP A 180 -2.30 -13.50 13.25
N PHE A 181 -3.55 -13.54 13.70
CA PHE A 181 -4.14 -12.49 14.52
C PHE A 181 -3.45 -12.37 15.89
N LEU A 182 -3.25 -13.50 16.58
CA LEU A 182 -2.58 -13.54 17.88
C LEU A 182 -1.13 -13.07 17.78
N HIS A 183 -0.39 -13.48 16.74
CA HIS A 183 1.00 -13.04 16.56
C HIS A 183 1.10 -11.52 16.35
N ARG A 184 0.10 -10.90 15.71
CA ARG A 184 0.07 -9.46 15.41
C ARG A 184 -0.42 -8.60 16.58
N LEU A 185 -1.11 -9.19 17.56
CA LEU A 185 -1.52 -8.54 18.80
C LEU A 185 -0.35 -8.23 19.77
N PHE A 186 0.80 -8.88 19.61
CA PHE A 186 1.96 -8.64 20.44
C PHE A 186 2.83 -7.49 19.89
N VAL A 187 3.55 -6.82 20.81
CA VAL A 187 4.43 -5.68 20.50
C VAL A 187 5.40 -6.03 19.38
N GLY A 188 5.32 -5.29 18.26
CA GLY A 188 6.14 -5.49 17.07
C GLY A 188 5.36 -5.88 15.82
N GLY A 189 4.13 -6.39 15.95
CA GLY A 189 3.27 -6.75 14.80
C GLY A 189 2.91 -5.59 13.87
N GLU A 190 3.06 -4.35 14.36
CA GLU A 190 2.78 -3.11 13.64
C GLU A 190 3.97 -2.60 12.83
N ARG A 191 5.17 -3.18 13.02
CA ARG A 191 6.42 -2.77 12.36
C ARG A 191 6.58 -3.58 11.08
N GLY A 192 6.49 -2.93 9.91
CA GLY A 192 6.53 -3.62 8.61
C GLY A 192 7.92 -3.76 8.00
N VAL A 193 8.93 -3.11 8.59
CA VAL A 193 10.30 -3.08 8.05
C VAL A 193 11.33 -2.85 9.17
N PRO A 194 12.50 -3.50 9.14
CA PRO A 194 13.61 -3.15 10.04
C PRO A 194 14.17 -1.74 9.76
N LEU A 195 14.62 -1.00 10.80
CA LEU A 195 15.14 0.36 10.63
C LEU A 195 16.30 0.48 9.63
N PRO A 196 17.30 -0.41 9.62
CA PRO A 196 18.40 -0.29 8.65
C PRO A 196 17.89 -0.35 7.21
N ARG A 197 16.88 -1.20 6.95
CA ARG A 197 16.24 -1.34 5.64
C ARG A 197 15.46 -0.08 5.26
N LEU A 198 14.66 0.46 6.18
CA LEU A 198 13.90 1.69 5.95
C LEU A 198 14.83 2.88 5.64
N ARG A 199 15.91 3.06 6.42
CA ARG A 199 16.89 4.13 6.21
C ARG A 199 17.53 4.03 4.82
N ALA A 200 17.93 2.82 4.42
CA ALA A 200 18.52 2.60 3.10
C ALA A 200 17.51 2.91 1.97
N ALA A 201 16.26 2.47 2.10
CA ALA A 201 15.21 2.73 1.13
C ALA A 201 14.92 4.24 0.97
N VAL A 202 14.79 4.97 2.07
CA VAL A 202 14.57 6.42 2.04
C VAL A 202 15.74 7.17 1.41
N ALA A 203 16.98 6.80 1.75
CA ALA A 203 18.17 7.38 1.14
C ALA A 203 18.18 7.17 -0.39
N GLN A 204 17.91 5.94 -0.84
CA GLN A 204 17.85 5.59 -2.26
C GLN A 204 16.80 6.43 -3.03
N VAL A 205 15.60 6.62 -2.45
CA VAL A 205 14.53 7.40 -3.09
C VAL A 205 14.91 8.88 -3.19
N LEU A 206 15.55 9.44 -2.16
CA LEU A 206 16.02 10.83 -2.18
C LEU A 206 17.14 11.06 -3.20
N GLU A 207 18.05 10.10 -3.36
CA GLU A 207 19.10 10.14 -4.39
C GLU A 207 18.49 10.13 -5.79
N SER A 208 17.53 9.24 -6.03
CA SER A 208 16.83 9.13 -7.32
C SER A 208 16.01 10.38 -7.67
N ALA A 209 15.52 11.10 -6.65
CA ALA A 209 14.79 12.35 -6.86
C ALA A 209 15.69 13.53 -7.24
N SER A 210 17.00 13.43 -6.99
CA SER A 210 17.97 14.50 -7.26
C SER A 210 18.65 14.39 -8.64
N ALA A 211 18.43 13.27 -9.34
CA ALA A 211 18.90 13.01 -10.70
C ALA A 211 17.91 13.52 -11.75
#